data_AF-A0A0R3PT28-F1
#
_entry.id   AF-A0A0R3PT28-F1
#
_cell.length_a   1.000
_cell.length_b   1.000
_cell.length_c   1.000
_cell.angle_alpha   90.00
_cell.angle_beta   90.00
_cell.angle_gamma   90.00
#
_symmetry.space_group_name_H-M   'P 1'
#
loop_
_entity.id
_entity.type
_entity.pdbx_description
1 polymer ?
#
loop_
_entity_poly.entity_id
_entity_poly.type
_entity_poly.pdbx_seq_one_letter_code
_entity_poly.pdbx_strand_id
1 'polypeptide(L)'
;MNTATGKTSVRTTQNTSGRNEAIDVNKLNLLIRALDKTWVLPRLDSKDPVGSNFQYKKTCASIFKARHGACQQLSFGVMCFNYCHERGEKLVFRCQDTSDAAYCRQSGTFETFLAKYRRDGYKAKAYVHQV
;
A
#
# COMPACT_ATOMS: atom_id res chain seq x y z
N MET A 1 37.11 -50.49 4.33
CA MET A 1 36.76 -49.11 4.72
C MET A 1 36.67 -48.29 3.44
N ASN A 2 35.52 -47.65 3.17
CA ASN A 2 35.35 -46.47 2.30
C ASN A 2 33.84 -46.15 2.24
N THR A 3 33.42 -45.16 3.03
CA THR A 3 32.03 -44.69 3.15
C THR A 3 31.81 -43.54 2.16
N ALA A 4 30.90 -43.76 1.20
CA ALA A 4 30.47 -42.74 0.25
C ALA A 4 29.49 -41.76 0.92
N THR A 5 29.82 -40.48 0.88
CA THR A 5 29.02 -39.34 1.34
C THR A 5 27.97 -38.98 0.29
N GLY A 6 26.73 -39.41 0.50
CA GLY A 6 25.57 -39.06 -0.31
C GLY A 6 24.80 -37.88 0.29
N LYS A 7 24.86 -36.73 -0.40
CA LYS A 7 24.32 -35.42 -0.02
C LYS A 7 22.85 -35.47 0.44
N THR A 8 22.62 -35.11 1.69
CA THR A 8 21.29 -34.76 2.22
C THR A 8 20.83 -33.48 1.51
N SER A 9 19.89 -33.64 0.56
CA SER A 9 19.19 -32.52 -0.05
C SER A 9 18.33 -31.85 1.03
N VAL A 10 18.87 -30.80 1.65
CA VAL A 10 18.11 -29.87 2.47
C VAL A 10 17.14 -29.17 1.52
N ARG A 11 15.93 -29.70 1.43
CA ARG A 11 14.80 -29.05 0.79
C ARG A 11 14.47 -27.83 1.64
N THR A 12 15.18 -26.73 1.39
CA THR A 12 14.83 -25.42 1.94
C THR A 12 13.42 -25.13 1.46
N THR A 13 12.44 -25.30 2.35
CA THR A 13 11.12 -24.71 2.22
C THR A 13 11.35 -23.22 2.07
N GLN A 14 11.42 -22.75 0.83
CA GLN A 14 11.25 -21.35 0.50
C GLN A 14 9.84 -20.99 0.96
N ASN A 15 9.77 -20.58 2.22
CA ASN A 15 8.69 -19.82 2.77
C ASN A 15 8.54 -18.65 1.79
N THR A 16 7.51 -18.67 0.95
CA THR A 16 7.19 -17.58 0.03
C THR A 16 6.71 -16.42 0.90
N SER A 17 7.67 -15.75 1.54
CA SER A 17 7.47 -14.52 2.26
C SER A 17 6.98 -13.50 1.24
N GLY A 18 5.66 -13.32 1.19
CA GLY A 18 5.03 -12.30 0.37
C GLY A 18 5.76 -10.98 0.58
N ARG A 19 6.31 -10.44 -0.50
CA ARG A 19 7.19 -9.27 -0.44
C ARG A 19 6.35 -8.05 -0.08
N ASN A 20 6.86 -7.24 0.83
CA ASN A 20 6.23 -6.02 1.29
C ASN A 20 6.72 -4.83 0.46
N GLU A 21 5.81 -4.01 -0.06
CA GLU A 21 6.11 -2.77 -0.77
C GLU A 21 5.84 -1.59 0.15
N ALA A 22 6.87 -0.77 0.40
CA ALA A 22 6.72 0.49 1.10
C ALA A 22 6.37 1.59 0.10
N ILE A 23 5.34 2.37 0.40
CA ILE A 23 4.90 3.49 -0.42
C ILE A 23 5.08 4.76 0.39
N ASP A 24 5.86 5.69 -0.15
CA ASP A 24 5.98 7.02 0.45
C ASP A 24 4.76 7.89 0.09
N VAL A 25 4.58 8.94 0.89
CA VAL A 25 3.43 9.83 0.77
C VAL A 25 3.42 10.62 -0.55
N ASN A 26 4.57 10.94 -1.13
CA ASN A 26 4.63 11.66 -2.40
C ASN A 26 4.17 10.76 -3.55
N LYS A 27 4.70 9.54 -3.64
CA LYS A 27 4.25 8.51 -4.58
C LYS A 27 2.75 8.28 -4.45
N LEU A 28 2.25 8.17 -3.21
CA LEU A 28 0.83 7.97 -2.95
C LEU A 28 -0.06 9.13 -3.43
N ASN A 29 0.31 10.39 -3.13
CA ASN A 29 -0.43 11.55 -3.60
C ASN A 29 -0.50 11.63 -5.14
N LEU A 30 0.59 11.31 -5.83
CA LEU A 30 0.63 11.28 -7.29
C LEU A 30 -0.30 10.21 -7.88
N LEU A 31 -0.28 9.04 -7.27
CA LEU A 31 -1.10 7.91 -7.66
C LEU A 31 -2.59 8.16 -7.40
N ILE A 32 -2.95 8.77 -6.27
CA ILE A 32 -4.33 9.20 -5.99
C ILE A 32 -4.77 10.27 -7.01
N ARG A 33 -3.94 11.28 -7.30
CA ARG A 33 -4.26 12.31 -8.30
C ARG A 33 -4.43 11.76 -9.71
N ALA A 34 -3.77 10.64 -10.03
CA ALA A 34 -3.96 9.97 -11.31
C ALA A 34 -5.41 9.44 -11.47
N LEU A 35 -6.05 9.07 -10.35
CA LEU A 35 -7.42 8.55 -10.30
C LEU A 35 -8.47 9.62 -10.02
N ASP A 36 -8.21 10.50 -9.05
CA ASP A 36 -9.09 11.59 -8.67
C ASP A 36 -8.45 12.92 -9.02
N LYS A 37 -8.95 13.56 -10.08
CA LYS A 37 -8.49 14.89 -10.53
C LYS A 37 -8.80 16.01 -9.55
N THR A 38 -9.72 15.79 -8.61
CA THR A 38 -10.03 16.73 -7.54
C THR A 38 -9.05 16.62 -6.37
N TRP A 39 -8.16 15.61 -6.36
CA TRP A 39 -7.10 15.50 -5.38
C TRP A 39 -6.11 16.65 -5.50
N VAL A 40 -6.08 17.51 -4.49
CA VAL A 40 -5.20 18.67 -4.42
C VAL A 40 -3.87 18.21 -3.86
N LEU A 41 -2.78 18.29 -4.61
CA LEU A 41 -1.46 17.95 -4.06
C LEU A 41 -1.08 18.89 -2.90
N PRO A 42 -0.26 18.41 -1.95
CA PRO A 42 0.39 19.30 -0.99
C PRO A 42 1.17 20.40 -1.73
N ARG A 43 1.16 21.63 -1.20
CA ARG A 43 1.99 22.72 -1.74
C ARG A 43 3.47 22.36 -1.52
N LEU A 44 4.34 22.78 -2.44
CA LEU A 44 5.78 22.49 -2.40
C LEU A 44 6.46 22.90 -1.09
N ASP A 45 5.93 23.91 -0.39
CA ASP A 45 6.45 24.40 0.89
C ASP A 45 5.49 24.12 2.07
N SER A 46 4.49 23.28 1.86
CA SER A 46 3.52 22.92 2.90
C SER A 46 4.17 22.03 3.94
N LYS A 47 3.87 22.28 5.22
CA LYS A 47 4.13 21.30 6.29
C LYS A 47 3.22 20.08 6.19
N ASP A 48 2.09 20.21 5.49
CA ASP A 48 1.19 19.11 5.22
C ASP A 48 1.69 18.34 4.01
N PRO A 49 2.17 17.09 4.19
CA PRO A 49 2.71 16.27 3.11
C PRO A 49 1.59 15.59 2.31
N VAL A 50 0.33 15.83 2.68
CA VAL A 50 -0.84 15.18 2.09
C VAL A 50 -1.71 16.17 1.34
N GLY A 51 -2.56 15.65 0.47
CA GLY A 51 -3.48 16.48 -0.27
C GLY A 51 -4.43 17.28 0.62
N SER A 52 -4.58 18.57 0.30
CA SER A 52 -5.25 19.55 1.16
C SER A 52 -6.76 19.32 1.30
N ASN A 53 -7.35 18.51 0.43
CA ASN A 53 -8.76 18.16 0.45
C ASN A 53 -9.05 16.82 1.16
N PHE A 54 -8.13 16.30 1.97
CA PHE A 54 -8.37 15.09 2.77
C PHE A 54 -9.40 15.33 3.90
N GLN A 55 -10.52 14.60 3.89
CA GLN A 55 -11.65 14.90 4.79
C GLN A 55 -11.79 13.97 6.02
N TYR A 56 -11.11 12.83 6.06
CA TYR A 56 -11.51 11.70 6.94
C TYR A 56 -10.67 11.50 8.20
N LYS A 57 -10.02 12.55 8.72
CA LYS A 57 -9.10 12.44 9.87
C LYS A 57 -9.75 11.79 11.11
N LYS A 58 -10.99 12.14 11.45
CA LYS A 58 -11.72 11.57 12.61
C LYS A 58 -12.06 10.09 12.42
N THR A 59 -12.59 9.71 11.25
CA THR A 59 -12.90 8.31 10.91
C THR A 59 -11.64 7.46 10.95
N CYS A 60 -10.54 7.96 10.39
CA CYS A 60 -9.26 7.27 10.39
C CYS A 60 -8.66 7.10 11.79
N ALA A 61 -8.85 8.08 12.68
CA ALA A 61 -8.47 7.93 14.08
C ALA A 61 -9.23 6.77 14.77
N SER A 62 -10.53 6.62 14.50
CA SER A 62 -11.34 5.51 15.03
C SER A 62 -10.86 4.16 14.51
N ILE A 63 -10.68 4.04 13.18
CA ILE A 63 -10.22 2.81 12.54
C ILE A 63 -8.84 2.40 13.06
N PHE A 64 -7.92 3.36 13.18
CA PHE A 64 -6.57 3.09 13.69
C PHE A 64 -6.59 2.55 15.12
N LYS A 65 -7.48 3.06 15.98
CA LYS A 65 -7.66 2.55 17.34
C LYS A 65 -8.28 1.15 17.37
N ALA A 66 -9.25 0.89 16.48
CA ALA A 66 -10.00 -0.35 16.46
C ALA A 66 -9.29 -1.51 15.73
N ARG A 67 -8.38 -1.20 14.79
CA ARG A 67 -7.73 -2.21 13.92
C ARG A 67 -6.21 -2.08 13.98
N HIS A 68 -5.57 -3.01 14.68
CA HIS A 68 -4.12 -3.17 14.62
C HIS A 68 -3.68 -3.48 13.19
N GLY A 69 -2.63 -2.79 12.75
CA GLY A 69 -2.09 -2.97 11.40
C GLY A 69 -2.91 -2.30 10.29
N ALA A 70 -3.82 -1.37 10.61
CA ALA A 70 -4.66 -0.70 9.60
C ALA A 70 -3.82 -0.02 8.51
N CYS A 71 -2.69 0.60 8.86
CA CYS A 71 -1.83 1.29 7.90
C CYS A 71 -1.12 0.35 6.91
N GLN A 72 -1.00 -0.93 7.25
CA GLN A 72 -0.38 -1.97 6.43
C GLN A 72 -1.43 -2.73 5.58
N GLN A 73 -2.73 -2.51 5.85
CA GLN A 73 -3.81 -3.03 5.02
C GLN A 73 -4.05 -2.08 3.85
N LEU A 74 -4.00 -2.58 2.62
CA LEU A 74 -4.14 -1.77 1.40
C LEU A 74 -5.36 -0.85 1.45
N SER A 75 -6.52 -1.38 1.87
CA SER A 75 -7.77 -0.64 2.08
C SER A 75 -7.63 0.57 3.01
N PHE A 76 -7.27 0.30 4.25
CA PHE A 76 -7.24 1.34 5.27
C PHE A 76 -6.01 2.24 5.15
N GLY A 77 -4.86 1.67 4.82
CA GLY A 77 -3.64 2.44 4.62
C GLY A 77 -3.77 3.46 3.51
N VAL A 78 -4.54 3.18 2.45
CA VAL A 78 -4.79 4.16 1.36
C VAL A 78 -5.84 5.18 1.77
N MET A 79 -6.95 4.74 2.36
CA MET A 79 -8.01 5.65 2.79
C MET A 79 -7.57 6.57 3.95
N CYS A 80 -6.72 6.07 4.85
CA CYS A 80 -6.27 6.75 6.05
C CYS A 80 -4.80 7.13 6.02
N PHE A 81 -4.22 7.24 4.82
CA PHE A 81 -2.79 7.43 4.67
C PHE A 81 -2.26 8.69 5.34
N ASN A 82 -3.05 9.78 5.36
CA ASN A 82 -2.69 10.98 6.10
C ASN A 82 -2.56 10.71 7.59
N TYR A 83 -3.57 10.05 8.17
CA TYR A 83 -3.53 9.70 9.59
C TYR A 83 -2.36 8.75 9.89
N CYS A 84 -2.11 7.77 9.03
CA CYS A 84 -0.94 6.88 9.16
C CYS A 84 0.37 7.66 9.13
N HIS A 85 0.53 8.59 8.19
CA HIS A 85 1.71 9.42 8.08
C HIS A 85 1.92 10.32 9.30
N GLU A 86 0.88 11.00 9.79
CA GLU A 86 0.94 11.83 11.00
C GLU A 86 1.34 11.02 12.26
N ARG A 87 1.05 9.72 12.28
CA ARG A 87 1.44 8.79 13.35
C ARG A 87 2.85 8.21 13.18
N GLY A 88 3.54 8.52 12.08
CA GLY A 88 4.84 7.94 11.75
C GLY A 88 4.78 6.50 11.26
N GLU A 89 3.59 6.00 10.89
CA GLU A 89 3.42 4.65 10.37
C GLU A 89 3.88 4.58 8.93
N LYS A 90 4.57 3.48 8.60
CA LYS A 90 4.98 3.19 7.22
C LYS A 90 3.83 2.49 6.49
N LEU A 91 3.47 3.01 5.33
CA LEU A 91 2.51 2.37 4.43
C LEU A 91 3.22 1.24 3.72
N VAL A 92 3.11 0.04 4.31
CA VAL A 92 3.76 -1.16 3.82
C VAL A 92 2.68 -2.16 3.47
N PHE A 93 2.54 -2.44 2.19
CA PHE A 93 1.51 -3.33 1.68
C PHE A 93 2.12 -4.66 1.26
N ARG A 94 1.50 -5.76 1.69
CA ARG A 94 1.92 -7.10 1.29
C ARG A 94 1.47 -7.37 -0.14
N CYS A 95 2.38 -7.78 -1.02
CA CYS A 95 2.01 -8.27 -2.35
C CYS A 95 1.23 -9.58 -2.19
N GLN A 96 -0.05 -9.56 -2.56
CA GLN A 96 -0.97 -10.70 -2.43
C GLN A 96 -1.14 -11.50 -3.72
N ASP A 97 -0.64 -11.01 -4.86
CA ASP A 97 -0.69 -11.80 -6.10
C ASP A 97 0.47 -12.81 -6.10
N THR A 98 0.16 -14.01 -5.63
CA THR A 98 1.08 -15.13 -5.40
C THR A 98 1.55 -15.82 -6.68
N SER A 99 1.06 -15.39 -7.83
CA SER A 99 1.29 -16.05 -9.12
C SER A 99 2.57 -15.58 -9.83
N ASP A 100 3.01 -14.33 -9.62
CA ASP A 100 4.20 -13.80 -10.29
C ASP A 100 4.98 -12.78 -9.43
N ALA A 101 6.19 -13.17 -9.02
CA ALA A 101 7.11 -12.30 -8.29
C ALA A 101 7.69 -11.17 -9.16
N ALA A 102 7.73 -11.31 -10.48
CA ALA A 102 8.10 -10.25 -11.42
C ALA A 102 6.99 -9.21 -11.57
N TYR A 103 5.72 -9.62 -11.44
CA TYR A 103 4.59 -8.70 -11.39
C TYR A 103 4.72 -7.73 -10.21
N CYS A 104 4.99 -8.23 -8.99
CA CYS A 104 5.28 -7.38 -7.84
C CYS A 104 6.56 -6.51 -8.01
N ARG A 105 7.48 -6.85 -8.94
CA ARG A 105 8.68 -6.05 -9.22
C ARG A 105 8.42 -4.91 -10.20
N GLN A 106 7.53 -5.11 -11.17
CA GLN A 106 7.28 -4.17 -12.26
C GLN A 106 6.07 -3.27 -12.00
N SER A 107 5.08 -3.75 -11.27
CA SER A 107 3.87 -3.01 -10.92
C SER A 107 3.62 -3.22 -9.44
N GLY A 108 3.74 -2.15 -8.66
CA GLY A 108 3.48 -2.22 -7.23
C GLY A 108 2.07 -2.76 -6.96
N THR A 109 1.86 -3.50 -5.86
CA THR A 109 0.52 -4.07 -5.53
C THR A 109 -0.54 -2.98 -5.49
N PHE A 110 -0.13 -1.80 -5.05
CA PHE A 110 -0.95 -0.62 -5.02
C PHE A 110 -1.17 0.01 -6.40
N GLU A 111 -0.16 0.06 -7.27
CA GLU A 111 -0.31 0.54 -8.64
C GLU A 111 -1.29 -0.35 -9.41
N THR A 112 -1.21 -1.67 -9.24
CA THR A 112 -2.18 -2.62 -9.77
C THR A 112 -3.57 -2.41 -9.17
N PHE A 113 -3.65 -2.25 -7.85
CA PHE A 113 -4.92 -2.00 -7.18
C PHE A 113 -5.57 -0.74 -7.75
N LEU A 114 -4.84 0.37 -7.85
CA LEU A 114 -5.34 1.58 -8.47
C LEU A 114 -5.63 1.41 -9.97
N ALA A 115 -4.83 0.65 -10.70
CA ALA A 115 -5.06 0.34 -12.12
C ALA A 115 -6.38 -0.42 -12.34
N LYS A 116 -6.77 -1.29 -11.39
CA LYS A 116 -8.09 -1.95 -11.40
C LYS A 116 -9.24 -0.94 -11.33
N TYR A 117 -9.10 0.09 -10.50
CA TYR A 117 -10.10 1.15 -10.38
C TYR A 117 -9.92 2.28 -11.40
N ARG A 118 -8.81 2.33 -12.14
CA ARG A 118 -8.56 3.35 -13.18
C ARG A 118 -9.62 3.33 -14.29
N ARG A 119 -10.20 2.16 -14.58
CA ARG A 119 -11.30 2.03 -15.55
C ARG A 119 -12.66 2.49 -14.99
N ASP A 120 -12.79 2.62 -13.67
CA ASP A 120 -14.00 3.02 -12.98
C ASP A 120 -13.67 4.15 -11.98
N GLY A 121 -13.51 5.35 -12.52
CA GLY A 121 -13.14 6.54 -11.75
C GLY A 121 -14.12 6.85 -10.61
N TYR A 122 -15.38 6.44 -10.73
CA TYR A 122 -16.37 6.59 -9.66
C TYR A 122 -16.06 5.69 -8.47
N LYS A 123 -15.79 4.40 -8.69
CA LYS A 123 -15.36 3.48 -7.62
C LYS A 123 -14.00 3.86 -7.06
N ALA A 124 -13.08 4.35 -7.90
CA ALA A 124 -11.78 4.84 -7.45
C ALA A 124 -11.94 6.04 -6.50
N LYS A 125 -12.74 7.03 -6.91
CA LYS A 125 -13.06 8.21 -6.10
C LYS A 125 -13.77 7.83 -4.80
N ALA A 126 -14.81 7.00 -4.87
CA ALA A 126 -15.52 6.51 -3.69
C ALA A 126 -14.60 5.72 -2.75
N TYR A 127 -13.53 5.10 -3.23
CA TYR A 127 -12.58 4.42 -2.38
C TYR A 127 -11.61 5.35 -1.66
N VAL A 128 -11.08 6.37 -2.36
CA VAL A 128 -10.19 7.38 -1.76
C VAL A 128 -11.00 8.29 -0.82
N HIS A 129 -12.23 8.60 -1.21
CA HIS A 129 -13.10 9.55 -0.51
C HIS A 129 -14.15 8.90 0.39
N GLN A 130 -14.31 7.56 0.46
CA GLN A 130 -15.44 6.86 1.14
C GLN A 130 -16.52 7.78 1.75
N VAL A 131 -17.38 8.27 0.87
CA VAL A 131 -18.67 8.89 1.21
C VAL A 131 -19.71 7.79 1.27
#